data_AF-A0A539ECC9-F1
#
_entry.id   AF-A0A539ECC9-F1
#
_cell.length_a   1.000
_cell.length_b   1.000
_cell.length_c   1.000
_cell.angle_alpha   90.00
_cell.angle_beta   90.00
_cell.angle_gamma   90.00
#
_symmetry.space_group_name_H-M   'P 1'
#
loop_
_entity.id
_entity.type
_entity.pdbx_description
1 polymer ?
#
loop_
_entity_poly.entity_id
_entity_poly.type
_entity_poly.pdbx_seq_one_letter_code
_entity_poly.pdbx_strand_id
1 'polypeptide(L)'
;VSFTVDDGGTLPESAAIYKNLQSPLPGAYTLADDEAVVRAALLNQSSPSVTETPRLTRALERLVVQQPQQLRRLLEERLHDAAFVVWLVVLPESLLVRLLVLLGVVEQARLLQCAELLTSACYRRKLLSEPDGLQRLKWQTIFAYLGDTGSLFNERLFVRRYVEALIDKAKPADLLSFRSELCQQLVVNSLPSTHAMTIRLVEVVSLSRGDSRPPKLPATARAERPQRELAQSAVENIVIYNAGLVLAAPYLPRLFERLALMEKSLFRSREAAVRGVHLLQFLVNERSASAEYLLVLNKLLCGIDIDDAIESGVEIDAAEQELLNGLLQGMIHNWKALGNTSVAGLRESFLQRAGRLQLRDNAWHLVVEPKPFDMLLDQIPWGYATIKFPWMERVIYVEWR
;
A
#
# COMPACT_ATOMS: atom_id res chain seq x y z
N VAL A 1 -42.55 6.44 64.28
CA VAL A 1 -41.74 5.48 65.07
C VAL A 1 -41.14 4.50 64.08
N SER A 2 -39.86 4.19 63.94
CA SER A 2 -38.56 4.71 64.37
C SER A 2 -37.53 3.99 63.49
N PHE A 3 -36.31 4.51 63.43
CA PHE A 3 -35.07 3.92 62.86
C PHE A 3 -34.92 2.41 63.19
N THR A 4 -34.19 1.57 62.45
CA THR A 4 -32.72 1.59 62.30
C THR A 4 -32.24 0.55 61.27
N VAL A 5 -31.07 0.88 60.72
CA VAL A 5 -30.13 0.07 59.92
C VAL A 5 -29.64 -1.16 60.68
N ASP A 6 -29.52 -2.31 60.00
CA ASP A 6 -28.35 -3.17 60.08
C ASP A 6 -28.30 -4.10 58.86
N ASP A 7 -27.21 -4.07 58.11
CA ASP A 7 -26.63 -5.29 57.55
C ASP A 7 -25.23 -4.98 56.97
N GLY A 8 -24.23 -5.43 57.71
CA GLY A 8 -22.86 -5.58 57.23
C GLY A 8 -22.76 -6.78 56.29
N GLY A 9 -22.16 -6.56 55.12
CA GLY A 9 -21.89 -7.60 54.15
C GLY A 9 -21.00 -7.07 53.03
N THR A 10 -19.69 -7.15 53.24
CA THR A 10 -18.60 -6.84 52.32
C THR A 10 -18.74 -7.58 50.99
N LEU A 11 -18.59 -6.87 49.85
CA LEU A 11 -18.12 -7.33 48.53
C LEU A 11 -17.91 -6.09 47.62
N PRO A 12 -17.04 -6.13 46.59
CA PRO A 12 -15.67 -5.61 46.73
C PRO A 12 -15.30 -4.51 45.70
N GLU A 13 -14.19 -3.81 46.00
CA GLU A 13 -13.15 -3.24 45.10
C GLU A 13 -13.49 -2.55 43.77
N SER A 14 -14.75 -2.27 43.45
CA SER A 14 -15.11 -1.60 42.20
C SER A 14 -15.18 -0.07 42.35
N ALA A 15 -15.31 0.46 43.57
CA ALA A 15 -15.41 1.90 43.82
C ALA A 15 -14.05 2.59 44.09
N ALA A 16 -13.00 1.84 44.44
CA ALA A 16 -11.66 2.40 44.71
C ALA A 16 -10.86 2.65 43.42
N ILE A 17 -11.18 1.96 42.33
CA ILE A 17 -10.48 2.11 41.05
C ILE A 17 -10.90 3.41 40.35
N TYR A 18 -12.16 3.85 40.48
CA TYR A 18 -12.63 5.09 39.85
C TYR A 18 -12.28 6.36 40.63
N LYS A 19 -11.90 6.25 41.92
CA LYS A 19 -11.49 7.42 42.72
C LYS A 19 -10.00 7.80 42.56
N ASN A 20 -9.19 6.90 41.99
CA ASN A 20 -7.78 7.16 41.68
C ASN A 20 -7.54 7.81 40.31
N LEU A 21 -8.59 8.10 39.54
CA LEU A 21 -8.52 8.87 38.29
C LEU A 21 -8.82 10.37 38.48
N GLN A 22 -9.17 10.82 39.69
CA GLN A 22 -9.51 12.23 39.99
C GLN A 22 -8.87 12.78 41.27
N SER A 23 -7.71 12.26 41.69
CA SER A 23 -6.91 12.91 42.73
C SER A 23 -5.75 13.67 42.06
N PRO A 24 -5.71 15.02 42.10
CA PRO A 24 -4.52 15.76 41.71
C PRO A 24 -3.48 15.61 42.84
N LEU A 25 -2.38 14.91 42.58
CA LEU A 25 -1.21 14.80 43.47
C LEU A 25 0.02 15.49 42.86
N PRO A 26 0.94 15.99 43.69
CA PRO A 26 1.52 17.32 43.58
C PRO A 26 2.76 17.36 42.68
N GLY A 27 2.94 18.52 42.05
CA GLY A 27 4.06 18.82 41.16
C GLY A 27 3.54 19.15 39.77
N ALA A 28 3.54 20.42 39.41
CA ALA A 28 3.31 20.86 38.04
C ALA A 28 4.47 20.35 37.17
N TYR A 29 4.36 19.13 36.66
CA TYR A 29 5.29 18.61 35.66
C TYR A 29 5.21 19.55 34.45
N THR A 30 6.33 20.20 34.17
CA THR A 30 6.44 21.11 33.03
C THR A 30 6.65 20.31 31.75
N LEU A 31 6.35 20.92 30.60
CA LEU A 31 6.68 20.36 29.28
C LEU A 31 8.17 19.97 29.17
N ALA A 32 9.05 20.72 29.85
CA ALA A 32 10.48 20.42 29.92
C ALA A 32 10.79 19.15 30.72
N ASP A 33 10.02 18.86 31.78
CA ASP A 33 10.16 17.61 32.55
C ASP A 33 9.71 16.40 31.74
N ASP A 34 8.63 16.54 30.95
CA ASP A 34 8.14 15.50 30.05
C ASP A 34 9.15 15.21 28.92
N GLU A 35 9.74 16.26 28.35
CA GLU A 35 10.80 16.13 27.37
C GLU A 35 12.04 15.45 27.96
N ALA A 36 12.46 15.83 29.17
CA ALA A 36 13.60 15.21 29.85
C ALA A 36 13.34 13.72 30.14
N VAL A 37 12.12 13.35 30.56
CA VAL A 37 11.74 11.95 30.80
C VAL A 37 11.74 11.15 29.49
N VAL A 38 11.20 11.69 28.41
CA VAL A 38 11.18 11.02 27.10
C VAL A 38 12.59 10.92 26.51
N ARG A 39 13.40 11.98 26.59
CA ARG A 39 14.82 11.95 26.16
C ARG A 39 15.66 10.98 26.99
N ALA A 40 15.48 10.95 28.31
CA ALA A 40 16.18 10.01 29.16
C ALA A 40 15.81 8.55 28.81
N ALA A 41 14.54 8.28 28.55
CA ALA A 41 14.09 6.96 28.08
C ALA A 41 14.60 6.63 26.68
N LEU A 42 14.67 7.61 25.77
CA LEU A 42 15.21 7.47 24.42
C LEU A 42 16.71 7.16 24.41
N LEU A 43 17.46 7.67 25.39
CA LEU A 43 18.92 7.49 25.52
C LEU A 43 19.31 6.23 26.30
N ASN A 44 18.39 5.68 27.11
CA ASN A 44 18.66 4.49 27.90
C ASN A 44 18.55 3.24 27.02
N GLN A 45 19.61 2.42 26.96
CA GLN A 45 19.65 1.20 26.13
C GLN A 45 18.82 0.05 26.71
N SER A 46 18.31 0.21 27.93
CA SER A 46 17.53 -0.78 28.66
C SER A 46 16.03 -0.49 28.54
N SER A 47 15.21 -1.53 28.41
CA SER A 47 13.75 -1.38 28.54
C SER A 47 13.39 -0.76 29.91
N PRO A 48 12.44 0.19 29.97
CA PRO A 48 12.04 0.85 31.19
C PRO A 48 11.47 -0.17 32.14
N SER A 49 11.69 0.06 33.42
CA SER A 49 11.07 -0.72 34.46
C SER A 49 9.54 -0.62 34.38
N VAL A 50 8.83 -1.63 34.89
CA VAL A 50 7.35 -1.64 35.02
C VAL A 50 6.85 -0.39 35.75
N THR A 51 7.67 0.16 36.64
CA THR A 51 7.42 1.39 37.41
C THR A 51 7.56 2.70 36.60
N GLU A 52 8.37 2.72 35.53
CA GLU A 52 8.62 3.92 34.73
C GLU A 52 7.64 4.07 33.55
N THR A 53 7.05 2.96 33.10
CA THR A 53 6.15 2.91 31.95
C THR A 53 4.94 3.86 32.08
N PRO A 54 4.22 3.95 33.22
CA PRO A 54 3.06 4.86 33.33
C PRO A 54 3.43 6.34 33.27
N ARG A 55 4.59 6.72 33.82
CA ARG A 55 5.08 8.11 33.80
C ARG A 55 5.44 8.51 32.37
N LEU A 56 6.09 7.62 31.65
CA LEU A 56 6.54 7.82 30.28
C LEU A 56 5.38 7.85 29.28
N THR A 57 4.39 6.96 29.44
CA THR A 57 3.14 6.97 28.66
C THR A 57 2.44 8.32 28.79
N ARG A 58 2.29 8.86 30.00
CA ARG A 58 1.67 10.17 30.23
C ARG A 58 2.46 11.32 29.61
N ALA A 59 3.79 11.28 29.69
CA ALA A 59 4.66 12.28 29.07
C ALA A 59 4.51 12.26 27.54
N LEU A 60 4.54 11.08 26.92
CA LEU A 60 4.31 10.91 25.48
C LEU A 60 2.91 11.38 25.05
N GLU A 61 1.87 11.04 25.80
CA GLU A 61 0.49 11.47 25.51
C GLU A 61 0.36 13.01 25.48
N ARG A 62 1.06 13.71 26.39
CA ARG A 62 1.11 15.18 26.41
C ARG A 62 1.94 15.74 25.27
N LEU A 63 3.12 15.18 24.99
CA LEU A 63 3.98 15.64 23.89
C LEU A 63 3.33 15.45 22.51
N VAL A 64 2.57 14.37 22.29
CA VAL A 64 1.80 14.18 21.04
C VAL A 64 0.84 15.35 20.78
N VAL A 65 0.26 15.94 21.83
CA VAL A 65 -0.70 17.05 21.71
C VAL A 65 0.01 18.40 21.66
N GLN A 66 1.00 18.61 22.53
CA GLN A 66 1.58 19.92 22.78
C GLN A 66 2.79 20.22 21.88
N GLN A 67 3.57 19.21 21.48
CA GLN A 67 4.77 19.35 20.66
C GLN A 67 4.94 18.21 19.64
N PRO A 68 3.98 18.01 18.72
CA PRO A 68 3.98 16.87 17.79
C PRO A 68 5.23 16.84 16.90
N GLN A 69 5.67 17.98 16.36
CA GLN A 69 6.82 18.02 15.45
C GLN A 69 8.15 17.65 16.13
N GLN A 70 8.30 18.01 17.41
CA GLN A 70 9.49 17.70 18.18
C GLN A 70 9.53 16.21 18.54
N LEU A 71 8.39 15.67 18.97
CA LEU A 71 8.26 14.23 19.22
C LEU A 71 8.50 13.42 17.94
N ARG A 72 7.98 13.88 16.79
CA ARG A 72 8.22 13.24 15.50
C ARG A 72 9.71 13.12 15.18
N ARG A 73 10.48 14.22 15.32
CA ARG A 73 11.92 14.21 15.07
C ARG A 73 12.66 13.23 15.98
N LEU A 74 12.32 13.22 17.28
CA LEU A 74 12.92 12.29 18.24
C LEU A 74 12.64 10.82 17.89
N LEU A 75 11.44 10.51 17.37
CA LEU A 75 11.10 9.18 16.91
C LEU A 75 11.88 8.81 15.63
N GLU A 76 11.89 9.68 14.62
CA GLU A 76 12.60 9.45 13.36
C GLU A 76 14.10 9.21 13.58
N GLU A 77 14.74 9.93 14.52
CA GLU A 77 16.15 9.75 14.87
C GLU A 77 16.47 8.39 15.52
N ARG A 78 15.49 7.76 16.18
CA ARG A 78 15.72 6.55 17.00
C ARG A 78 15.04 5.30 16.45
N LEU A 79 14.15 5.40 15.46
CA LEU A 79 13.45 4.24 14.89
C LEU A 79 14.37 3.21 14.20
N HIS A 80 15.58 3.61 13.81
CA HIS A 80 16.62 2.69 13.32
C HIS A 80 17.25 1.81 14.41
N ASP A 81 17.08 2.16 15.69
CA ASP A 81 17.62 1.42 16.82
C ASP A 81 16.67 0.28 17.23
N ALA A 82 17.14 -0.97 17.07
CA ALA A 82 16.34 -2.16 17.37
C ALA A 82 15.95 -2.25 18.87
N ALA A 83 16.81 -1.80 19.78
CA ALA A 83 16.50 -1.79 21.22
C ALA A 83 15.38 -0.79 21.52
N PHE A 84 15.41 0.36 20.85
CA PHE A 84 14.37 1.37 20.93
C PHE A 84 13.02 0.86 20.40
N VAL A 85 13.00 0.14 19.26
CA VAL A 85 11.76 -0.45 18.73
C VAL A 85 11.18 -1.51 19.66
N VAL A 86 12.02 -2.36 20.25
CA VAL A 86 11.58 -3.36 21.25
C VAL A 86 10.98 -2.68 22.48
N TRP A 87 11.57 -1.56 22.89
CA TRP A 87 11.03 -0.73 23.96
C TRP A 87 9.67 -0.12 23.59
N LEU A 88 9.57 0.49 22.41
CA LEU A 88 8.43 1.29 21.99
C LEU A 88 7.12 0.49 22.06
N VAL A 89 7.16 -0.80 21.74
CA VAL A 89 5.99 -1.68 21.73
C VAL A 89 5.47 -2.11 23.10
N VAL A 90 6.12 -1.68 24.18
CA VAL A 90 5.61 -1.84 25.55
C VAL A 90 4.49 -0.81 25.84
N LEU A 91 4.42 0.27 25.04
CA LEU A 91 3.39 1.30 25.19
C LEU A 91 1.99 0.78 24.82
N PRO A 92 0.91 1.39 25.35
CA PRO A 92 -0.46 1.03 24.99
C PRO A 92 -0.71 1.17 23.48
N GLU A 93 -1.49 0.24 22.90
CA GLU A 93 -1.78 0.23 21.46
C GLU A 93 -2.42 1.54 20.97
N SER A 94 -3.27 2.16 21.78
CA SER A 94 -3.86 3.47 21.48
C SER A 94 -2.80 4.56 21.27
N LEU A 95 -1.69 4.50 22.00
CA LEU A 95 -0.58 5.42 21.84
C LEU A 95 0.25 5.06 20.60
N LEU A 96 0.52 3.77 20.36
CA LEU A 96 1.24 3.31 19.16
C LEU A 96 0.58 3.78 17.86
N VAL A 97 -0.76 3.69 17.79
CA VAL A 97 -1.53 4.21 16.64
C VAL A 97 -1.34 5.72 16.48
N ARG A 98 -1.36 6.49 17.57
CA ARG A 98 -1.14 7.95 17.53
C ARG A 98 0.29 8.30 17.09
N LEU A 99 1.29 7.55 17.54
CA LEU A 99 2.68 7.71 17.10
C LEU A 99 2.84 7.37 15.61
N LEU A 100 2.15 6.33 15.12
CA LEU A 100 2.13 5.98 13.71
C LEU A 100 1.54 7.11 12.83
N VAL A 101 0.43 7.71 13.28
CA VAL A 101 -0.16 8.90 12.61
C VAL A 101 0.83 10.05 12.60
N LEU A 102 1.53 10.28 13.71
CA LEU A 102 2.50 11.37 13.85
C LEU A 102 3.68 11.25 12.88
N LEU A 103 4.12 10.02 12.60
CA LEU A 103 5.20 9.74 11.64
C LEU A 103 4.80 9.97 10.17
N GLY A 104 3.52 10.21 9.88
CA GLY A 104 3.06 10.64 8.56
C GLY A 104 3.21 9.58 7.46
N VAL A 105 2.94 8.32 7.79
CA VAL A 105 3.05 7.18 6.86
C VAL A 105 2.04 7.30 5.71
N VAL A 106 2.53 7.23 4.47
CA VAL A 106 1.68 7.19 3.27
C VAL A 106 0.96 5.84 3.21
N GLU A 107 -0.35 5.83 2.96
CA GLU A 107 -1.20 4.62 3.00
C GLU A 107 -1.21 3.89 4.37
N GLN A 108 -1.13 4.62 5.49
CA GLN A 108 -1.16 4.07 6.86
C GLN A 108 -2.24 3.00 7.08
N ALA A 109 -3.46 3.22 6.57
CA ALA A 109 -4.56 2.28 6.72
C ALA A 109 -4.24 0.91 6.09
N ARG A 110 -3.54 0.90 4.95
CA ARG A 110 -3.16 -0.31 4.23
C ARG A 110 -2.03 -1.05 4.95
N LEU A 111 -1.05 -0.32 5.49
CA LEU A 111 0.00 -0.89 6.35
C LEU A 111 -0.61 -1.62 7.56
N LEU A 112 -1.53 -0.95 8.28
CA LEU A 112 -2.21 -1.53 9.44
C LEU A 112 -3.05 -2.75 9.06
N GLN A 113 -3.83 -2.67 7.97
CA GLN A 113 -4.62 -3.80 7.50
C GLN A 113 -3.71 -4.99 7.12
N CYS A 114 -2.56 -4.76 6.46
CA CYS A 114 -1.62 -5.81 6.09
C CYS A 114 -1.07 -6.51 7.33
N ALA A 115 -0.64 -5.71 8.32
CA ALA A 115 -0.14 -6.20 9.58
C ALA A 115 -1.20 -7.04 10.31
N GLU A 116 -2.46 -6.58 10.32
CA GLU A 116 -3.56 -7.28 10.99
C GLU A 116 -3.93 -8.60 10.30
N LEU A 117 -3.97 -8.65 8.96
CA LEU A 117 -4.21 -9.90 8.24
C LEU A 117 -3.12 -10.95 8.50
N LEU A 118 -1.85 -10.54 8.48
CA LEU A 118 -0.73 -11.45 8.81
C LEU A 118 -0.78 -11.90 10.28
N THR A 119 -1.09 -10.99 11.20
CA THR A 119 -1.23 -11.30 12.63
C THR A 119 -2.37 -12.30 12.84
N SER A 120 -3.53 -12.06 12.21
CA SER A 120 -4.72 -12.89 12.34
C SER A 120 -4.52 -14.32 11.83
N ALA A 121 -3.78 -14.48 10.73
CA ALA A 121 -3.40 -15.77 10.18
C ALA A 121 -2.53 -16.61 11.13
N CYS A 122 -1.88 -15.99 12.13
CA CYS A 122 -0.98 -16.66 13.06
C CYS A 122 -1.65 -17.12 14.38
N TYR A 123 -2.85 -16.63 14.71
CA TYR A 123 -3.49 -16.96 16.01
C TYR A 123 -3.77 -18.46 16.20
N ARG A 124 -4.04 -19.21 15.13
CA ARG A 124 -4.36 -20.64 15.22
C ARG A 124 -3.21 -21.51 15.70
N ARG A 125 -1.96 -21.06 15.51
CA ARG A 125 -0.78 -21.87 15.77
C ARG A 125 -0.24 -21.76 17.20
N LYS A 126 -0.85 -20.93 18.06
CA LYS A 126 -0.23 -20.51 19.36
C LYS A 126 1.25 -20.20 19.15
N LEU A 127 1.55 -19.48 18.05
CA LEU A 127 2.90 -19.28 17.51
C LEU A 127 3.86 -18.69 18.55
N LEU A 128 3.28 -17.95 19.50
CA LEU A 128 3.95 -17.37 20.64
C LEU A 128 3.22 -17.81 21.92
N SER A 129 3.99 -18.26 22.91
CA SER A 129 3.47 -18.72 24.21
C SER A 129 2.96 -17.58 25.08
N GLU A 130 3.34 -16.33 24.78
CA GLU A 130 2.88 -15.15 25.50
C GLU A 130 1.57 -14.58 24.90
N PRO A 131 0.58 -14.22 25.73
CA PRO A 131 -0.73 -13.75 25.26
C PRO A 131 -0.66 -12.53 24.32
N ASP A 132 0.33 -11.65 24.53
CA ASP A 132 0.52 -10.43 23.71
C ASP A 132 1.69 -10.54 22.72
N GLY A 133 2.31 -11.71 22.57
CA GLY A 133 3.52 -11.87 21.78
C GLY A 133 3.33 -11.48 20.31
N LEU A 134 2.18 -11.84 19.73
CA LEU A 134 1.86 -11.58 18.31
C LEU A 134 1.59 -10.09 18.07
N GLN A 135 0.91 -9.43 19.01
CA GLN A 135 0.66 -7.99 18.94
C GLN A 135 1.94 -7.19 19.13
N ARG A 136 2.83 -7.60 20.06
CA ARG A 136 4.17 -7.01 20.20
C ARG A 136 5.00 -7.18 18.92
N LEU A 137 5.00 -8.37 18.32
CA LEU A 137 5.70 -8.62 17.06
C LEU A 137 5.15 -7.77 15.90
N LYS A 138 3.82 -7.59 15.86
CA LYS A 138 3.13 -6.72 14.88
C LYS A 138 3.71 -5.31 14.90
N TRP A 139 3.68 -4.69 16.08
CA TRP A 139 4.15 -3.33 16.26
C TRP A 139 5.67 -3.20 16.11
N GLN A 140 6.45 -4.22 16.53
CA GLN A 140 7.90 -4.21 16.36
C GLN A 140 8.26 -4.19 14.88
N THR A 141 7.56 -5.00 14.08
CA THR A 141 7.77 -5.05 12.64
C THR A 141 7.39 -3.73 11.97
N ILE A 142 6.25 -3.12 12.36
CA ILE A 142 5.82 -1.82 11.83
C ILE A 142 6.88 -0.75 12.08
N PHE A 143 7.34 -0.57 13.32
CA PHE A 143 8.29 0.49 13.64
C PHE A 143 9.70 0.21 13.10
N ALA A 144 10.16 -1.04 13.11
CA ALA A 144 11.43 -1.40 12.48
C ALA A 144 11.39 -1.18 10.96
N TYR A 145 10.25 -1.47 10.32
CA TYR A 145 10.05 -1.18 8.90
C TYR A 145 10.15 0.33 8.62
N LEU A 146 9.47 1.15 9.41
CA LEU A 146 9.52 2.62 9.26
C LEU A 146 10.89 3.21 9.57
N GLY A 147 11.65 2.59 10.48
CA GLY A 147 13.07 2.90 10.64
C GLY A 147 13.79 2.78 9.30
N ASP A 148 13.74 1.62 8.66
CA ASP A 148 14.55 1.39 7.46
C ASP A 148 14.05 2.10 6.19
N THR A 149 12.74 2.34 6.07
CA THR A 149 12.14 2.90 4.84
C THR A 149 11.61 4.32 4.98
N GLY A 150 11.61 4.89 6.19
CA GLY A 150 10.93 6.14 6.48
C GLY A 150 9.41 6.01 6.34
N SER A 151 8.74 7.07 5.87
CA SER A 151 7.28 7.15 5.77
C SER A 151 6.66 6.50 4.51
N LEU A 152 7.48 5.92 3.62
CA LEU A 152 7.03 5.30 2.37
C LEU A 152 6.64 3.83 2.58
N PHE A 153 5.37 3.50 2.35
CA PHE A 153 4.89 2.13 2.47
C PHE A 153 5.02 1.33 1.16
N ASN A 154 5.65 0.17 1.25
CA ASN A 154 5.77 -0.86 0.21
C ASN A 154 5.27 -2.19 0.77
N GLU A 155 4.11 -2.64 0.28
CA GLU A 155 3.42 -3.84 0.74
C GLU A 155 4.32 -5.09 0.65
N ARG A 156 4.99 -5.32 -0.49
CA ARG A 156 5.84 -6.51 -0.68
C ARG A 156 7.02 -6.55 0.30
N LEU A 157 7.69 -5.43 0.51
CA LEU A 157 8.83 -5.34 1.43
C LEU A 157 8.40 -5.52 2.89
N PHE A 158 7.31 -4.86 3.29
CA PHE A 158 6.75 -5.00 4.62
C PHE A 158 6.34 -6.46 4.90
N VAL A 159 5.65 -7.10 3.98
CA VAL A 159 5.18 -8.49 4.13
C VAL A 159 6.36 -9.46 4.23
N ARG A 160 7.40 -9.30 3.40
CA ARG A 160 8.63 -10.09 3.52
C ARG A 160 9.27 -9.94 4.90
N ARG A 161 9.42 -8.70 5.38
CA ARG A 161 9.99 -8.41 6.70
C ARG A 161 9.15 -9.02 7.83
N TYR A 162 7.83 -8.94 7.73
CA TYR A 162 6.92 -9.50 8.72
C TYR A 162 6.99 -11.03 8.75
N VAL A 163 7.00 -11.68 7.58
CA VAL A 163 7.15 -13.14 7.47
C VAL A 163 8.50 -13.59 8.01
N GLU A 164 9.57 -12.84 7.77
CA GLU A 164 10.90 -13.11 8.31
C GLU A 164 10.92 -12.98 9.84
N ALA A 165 10.28 -11.94 10.39
CA ALA A 165 10.14 -11.76 11.83
C ALA A 165 9.33 -12.90 12.48
N LEU A 166 8.28 -13.38 11.80
CA LEU A 166 7.52 -14.55 12.23
C LEU A 166 8.37 -15.83 12.21
N ILE A 167 9.16 -16.05 11.15
CA ILE A 167 10.04 -17.22 11.03
C ILE A 167 11.10 -17.20 12.12
N ASP A 168 11.74 -16.05 12.36
CA ASP A 168 12.78 -15.89 13.38
C ASP A 168 12.24 -16.17 14.79
N LYS A 169 11.02 -15.70 15.08
CA LYS A 169 10.36 -15.97 16.36
C LYS A 169 9.84 -17.39 16.52
N ALA A 170 9.20 -17.94 15.48
CA ALA A 170 8.56 -19.25 15.54
C ALA A 170 9.55 -20.42 15.38
N LYS A 171 10.72 -20.16 14.76
CA LYS A 171 11.76 -21.14 14.42
C LYS A 171 11.16 -22.46 13.90
N PRO A 172 10.37 -22.43 12.83
CA PRO A 172 9.68 -23.61 12.34
C PRO A 172 10.68 -24.66 11.84
N ALA A 173 10.40 -25.95 12.11
CA ALA A 173 11.22 -27.06 11.63
C ALA A 173 11.24 -27.16 10.10
N ASP A 174 10.15 -26.77 9.43
CA ASP A 174 10.05 -26.68 7.97
C ASP A 174 9.43 -25.33 7.55
N LEU A 175 10.20 -24.58 6.75
CA LEU A 175 9.83 -23.28 6.21
C LEU A 175 8.75 -23.36 5.13
N LEU A 176 8.75 -24.43 4.33
CA LEU A 176 7.77 -24.60 3.26
C LEU A 176 6.40 -24.92 3.83
N SER A 177 6.33 -25.87 4.77
CA SER A 177 5.11 -26.15 5.52
C SER A 177 4.61 -24.92 6.28
N PHE A 178 5.53 -24.14 6.90
CA PHE A 178 5.17 -22.89 7.57
C PHE A 178 4.51 -21.88 6.64
N ARG A 179 5.10 -21.63 5.46
CA ARG A 179 4.56 -20.70 4.45
C ARG A 179 3.22 -21.17 3.90
N SER A 180 3.12 -22.45 3.55
CA SER A 180 1.89 -23.06 3.01
C SER A 180 0.74 -22.90 4.00
N GLU A 181 0.99 -23.17 5.28
CA GLU A 181 -0.03 -23.02 6.32
C GLU A 181 -0.41 -21.56 6.55
N LEU A 182 0.57 -20.64 6.57
CA LEU A 182 0.30 -19.20 6.67
C LEU A 182 -0.57 -18.71 5.50
N CYS A 183 -0.28 -19.13 4.27
CA CYS A 183 -1.10 -18.85 3.10
C CYS A 183 -2.52 -19.42 3.25
N GLN A 184 -2.66 -20.65 3.70
CA GLN A 184 -3.97 -21.26 3.92
C GLN A 184 -4.79 -20.47 4.95
N GLN A 185 -4.18 -20.04 6.06
CA GLN A 185 -4.86 -19.25 7.08
C GLN A 185 -5.25 -17.85 6.60
N LEU A 186 -4.40 -17.21 5.78
CA LEU A 186 -4.73 -15.95 5.13
C LEU A 186 -5.99 -16.08 4.26
N VAL A 187 -6.09 -17.14 3.47
CA VAL A 187 -7.27 -17.40 2.61
C VAL A 187 -8.50 -17.72 3.46
N VAL A 188 -8.38 -18.56 4.48
CA VAL A 188 -9.50 -18.95 5.36
C VAL A 188 -10.07 -17.75 6.13
N ASN A 189 -9.22 -16.83 6.57
CA ASN A 189 -9.62 -15.63 7.31
C ASN A 189 -9.95 -14.43 6.40
N SER A 190 -9.95 -14.64 5.08
CA SER A 190 -10.23 -13.60 4.10
C SER A 190 -11.69 -13.18 4.15
N LEU A 191 -11.94 -11.89 4.40
CA LEU A 191 -13.25 -11.29 4.17
C LEU A 191 -13.35 -10.84 2.71
N PRO A 192 -14.57 -10.69 2.15
CA PRO A 192 -14.74 -10.18 0.78
C PRO A 192 -14.06 -8.82 0.55
N SER A 193 -14.11 -7.94 1.56
CA SER A 193 -13.49 -6.61 1.52
C SER A 193 -11.96 -6.63 1.58
N THR A 194 -11.36 -7.71 2.10
CA THR A 194 -9.90 -7.86 2.22
C THR A 194 -9.31 -8.85 1.22
N HIS A 195 -10.15 -9.52 0.44
CA HIS A 195 -9.76 -10.63 -0.43
C HIS A 195 -8.68 -10.27 -1.46
N ALA A 196 -8.80 -9.11 -2.10
CA ALA A 196 -7.79 -8.63 -3.04
C ALA A 196 -6.42 -8.41 -2.37
N MET A 197 -6.41 -8.01 -1.09
CA MET A 197 -5.17 -7.85 -0.33
C MET A 197 -4.64 -9.21 0.15
N THR A 198 -5.51 -10.09 0.62
CA THR A 198 -5.15 -11.47 0.99
C THR A 198 -4.42 -12.19 -0.15
N ILE A 199 -4.91 -12.09 -1.38
CA ILE A 199 -4.27 -12.71 -2.55
C ILE A 199 -2.83 -12.19 -2.73
N ARG A 200 -2.63 -10.86 -2.66
CA ARG A 200 -1.28 -10.27 -2.75
C ARG A 200 -0.37 -10.68 -1.60
N LEU A 201 -0.92 -10.81 -0.39
CA LEU A 201 -0.17 -11.32 0.76
C LEU A 201 0.27 -12.77 0.53
N VAL A 202 -0.64 -13.63 0.05
CA VAL A 202 -0.35 -15.04 -0.27
C VAL A 202 0.74 -15.16 -1.34
N GLU A 203 0.70 -14.34 -2.39
CA GLU A 203 1.75 -14.27 -3.41
C GLU A 203 3.12 -13.99 -2.78
N VAL A 204 3.21 -12.98 -1.91
CA VAL A 204 4.49 -12.61 -1.27
C VAL A 204 4.95 -13.66 -0.24
N VAL A 205 4.04 -14.24 0.52
CA VAL A 205 4.35 -15.25 1.57
C VAL A 205 4.85 -16.55 0.93
N SER A 206 4.29 -16.94 -0.21
CA SER A 206 4.64 -18.18 -0.92
C SER A 206 6.00 -18.11 -1.61
N LEU A 207 6.51 -16.92 -1.93
CA LEU A 207 7.84 -16.73 -2.50
C LEU A 207 8.94 -17.07 -1.47
N SER A 208 9.65 -18.17 -1.71
CA SER A 208 10.85 -18.51 -0.96
C SER A 208 12.04 -17.64 -1.39
N ARG A 209 12.88 -17.22 -0.44
CA ARG A 209 14.08 -16.37 -0.59
C ARG A 209 15.17 -16.91 -1.57
N GLY A 210 14.85 -17.84 -2.47
CA GLY A 210 15.82 -18.49 -3.38
C GLY A 210 15.30 -19.01 -4.72
N ASP A 211 14.01 -18.94 -5.09
CA ASP A 211 13.54 -19.47 -6.39
C ASP A 211 13.60 -18.42 -7.51
N SER A 212 14.82 -18.16 -7.96
CA SER A 212 15.11 -17.76 -9.34
C SER A 212 15.69 -18.96 -10.10
N ARG A 213 14.92 -20.05 -10.21
CA ARG A 213 15.13 -21.07 -11.24
C ARG A 213 13.89 -21.96 -11.39
N PRO A 214 13.34 -22.14 -12.60
CA PRO A 214 12.27 -23.12 -12.81
C PRO A 214 12.82 -24.54 -12.58
N PRO A 215 12.01 -25.49 -12.08
CA PRO A 215 12.44 -26.87 -11.89
C PRO A 215 12.73 -27.51 -13.25
N LYS A 216 13.97 -28.00 -13.41
CA LYS A 216 14.35 -28.88 -14.52
C LYS A 216 13.65 -30.23 -14.31
N LEU A 217 12.73 -30.59 -15.21
CA LEU A 217 12.37 -31.99 -15.45
C LEU A 217 13.30 -32.61 -16.52
N PRO A 218 13.50 -33.94 -16.49
CA PRO A 218 14.62 -34.61 -17.16
C PRO A 218 14.53 -34.56 -18.67
N ALA A 219 15.69 -34.38 -19.30
CA ALA A 219 15.87 -34.46 -20.75
C ALA A 219 15.91 -35.92 -21.23
N THR A 220 14.87 -36.34 -21.94
CA THR A 220 14.85 -37.38 -23.00
C THR A 220 13.52 -37.16 -23.74
N ALA A 221 13.38 -37.08 -25.06
CA ALA A 221 14.25 -37.29 -26.20
C ALA A 221 13.78 -36.36 -27.35
N ARG A 222 14.56 -36.35 -28.42
CA ARG A 222 14.59 -35.41 -29.53
C ARG A 222 13.55 -35.74 -30.62
N ALA A 223 13.18 -34.70 -31.39
CA ALA A 223 12.43 -34.69 -32.66
C ALA A 223 10.88 -34.75 -32.47
N GLU A 224 10.03 -33.94 -33.10
CA GLU A 224 10.08 -33.06 -34.28
C GLU A 224 9.18 -31.82 -34.05
N ARG A 225 9.45 -30.70 -34.72
CA ARG A 225 8.51 -29.56 -34.76
C ARG A 225 7.37 -29.87 -35.73
N PRO A 226 6.12 -29.69 -35.31
CA PRO A 226 5.21 -28.87 -36.09
C PRO A 226 4.42 -27.86 -35.24
N GLN A 227 4.32 -26.65 -35.81
CA GLN A 227 3.21 -25.70 -35.76
C GLN A 227 2.75 -25.13 -34.41
N ARG A 228 2.89 -23.80 -34.33
CA ARG A 228 2.22 -22.89 -33.40
C ARG A 228 0.72 -23.15 -33.39
N GLU A 229 0.18 -23.64 -32.29
CA GLU A 229 -1.20 -23.38 -31.87
C GLU A 229 -1.36 -23.62 -30.36
N LEU A 230 -1.94 -22.60 -29.71
CA LEU A 230 -2.52 -22.56 -28.37
C LEU A 230 -1.72 -23.15 -27.19
N ALA A 231 -0.92 -22.29 -26.57
CA ALA A 231 -0.81 -22.28 -25.12
C ALA A 231 -1.12 -20.86 -24.63
N GLN A 232 -2.42 -20.57 -24.51
CA GLN A 232 -2.91 -19.43 -23.74
C GLN A 232 -2.54 -19.70 -22.26
N SER A 233 -1.37 -19.25 -21.82
CA SER A 233 -1.07 -19.16 -20.40
C SER A 233 -1.83 -17.94 -19.86
N ALA A 234 -2.86 -18.22 -19.07
CA ALA A 234 -3.67 -17.22 -18.39
C ALA A 234 -2.77 -16.22 -17.63
N VAL A 235 -2.72 -14.97 -18.12
CA VAL A 235 -2.22 -13.87 -17.30
C VAL A 235 -3.29 -13.61 -16.25
N GLU A 236 -3.02 -14.09 -15.04
CA GLU A 236 -3.86 -13.89 -13.87
C GLU A 236 -3.98 -12.38 -13.58
N ASN A 237 -5.13 -11.81 -13.93
CA ASN A 237 -5.75 -10.62 -13.36
C ASN A 237 -4.81 -9.55 -12.77
N ILE A 238 -4.33 -8.62 -13.60
CA ILE A 238 -3.50 -7.50 -13.18
C ILE A 238 -4.39 -6.35 -12.68
N VAL A 239 -4.24 -5.95 -11.43
CA VAL A 239 -4.98 -4.79 -10.87
C VAL A 239 -4.21 -3.50 -11.14
N ILE A 240 -4.89 -2.49 -11.67
CA ILE A 240 -4.35 -1.16 -11.96
C ILE A 240 -5.21 -0.07 -11.31
N TYR A 241 -4.66 1.13 -11.13
CA TYR A 241 -5.33 2.27 -10.46
C TYR A 241 -5.51 3.50 -11.36
N ASN A 242 -5.06 3.41 -12.60
CA ASN A 242 -5.17 4.44 -13.62
C ASN A 242 -6.00 3.95 -14.82
N ALA A 243 -6.93 3.02 -14.59
CA ALA A 243 -7.75 2.40 -15.63
C ALA A 243 -8.49 3.44 -16.48
N GLY A 244 -8.80 4.58 -15.88
CA GLY A 244 -9.45 5.71 -16.53
C GLY A 244 -8.65 6.40 -17.64
N LEU A 245 -7.34 6.14 -17.72
CA LEU A 245 -6.47 6.65 -18.79
C LEU A 245 -6.98 6.26 -20.19
N VAL A 246 -7.75 5.19 -20.32
CA VAL A 246 -8.40 4.78 -21.57
C VAL A 246 -9.33 5.85 -22.17
N LEU A 247 -9.88 6.75 -21.36
CA LEU A 247 -10.69 7.87 -21.85
C LEU A 247 -9.88 8.86 -22.69
N ALA A 248 -8.56 8.94 -22.46
CA ALA A 248 -7.65 9.79 -23.22
C ALA A 248 -7.18 9.12 -24.54
N ALA A 249 -7.52 7.85 -24.79
CA ALA A 249 -7.01 7.07 -25.92
C ALA A 249 -7.13 7.79 -27.29
N PRO A 250 -8.26 8.42 -27.66
CA PRO A 250 -8.37 9.08 -28.97
C PRO A 250 -7.41 10.27 -29.15
N TYR A 251 -6.92 10.84 -28.05
CA TYR A 251 -6.04 12.00 -28.06
C TYR A 251 -4.56 11.61 -28.06
N LEU A 252 -4.22 10.37 -27.69
CA LEU A 252 -2.82 9.94 -27.51
C LEU A 252 -1.98 10.03 -28.78
N PRO A 253 -2.45 9.62 -29.98
CA PRO A 253 -1.64 9.73 -31.20
C PRO A 253 -1.21 11.19 -31.48
N ARG A 254 -2.15 12.13 -31.41
CA ARG A 254 -1.87 13.56 -31.61
C ARG A 254 -0.99 14.14 -30.52
N LEU A 255 -1.15 13.68 -29.27
CA LEU A 255 -0.29 14.08 -28.16
C LEU A 255 1.16 13.66 -28.44
N PHE A 256 1.39 12.40 -28.77
CA PHE A 256 2.72 11.86 -29.03
C PHE A 256 3.39 12.46 -30.27
N GLU A 257 2.62 12.80 -31.31
CA GLU A 257 3.11 13.58 -32.45
C GLU A 257 3.59 14.98 -32.02
N ARG A 258 2.80 15.70 -31.21
CA ARG A 258 3.18 17.04 -30.71
C ARG A 258 4.39 17.01 -29.77
N LEU A 259 4.57 15.92 -29.04
CA LEU A 259 5.74 15.68 -28.19
C LEU A 259 6.96 15.17 -28.99
N ALA A 260 6.87 15.08 -30.32
CA ALA A 260 7.93 14.58 -31.20
C ALA A 260 8.45 13.17 -30.84
N LEU A 261 7.58 12.33 -30.27
CA LEU A 261 7.87 10.93 -29.92
C LEU A 261 7.62 9.97 -31.08
N MET A 262 6.90 10.43 -32.09
CA MET A 262 6.46 9.61 -33.23
C MET A 262 7.13 10.01 -34.55
N GLU A 263 7.36 9.00 -35.39
CA GLU A 263 7.75 9.15 -36.79
C GLU A 263 6.93 8.15 -37.63
N LYS A 264 6.32 8.61 -38.74
CA LYS A 264 5.50 7.77 -39.65
C LYS A 264 4.45 6.92 -38.91
N SER A 265 3.74 7.53 -37.95
CA SER A 265 2.69 6.88 -37.15
C SER A 265 3.14 5.74 -36.23
N LEU A 266 4.44 5.64 -35.93
CA LEU A 266 5.02 4.73 -34.94
C LEU A 266 5.92 5.51 -33.97
N PHE A 267 6.23 4.94 -32.80
CA PHE A 267 7.26 5.51 -31.93
C PHE A 267 8.60 5.48 -32.62
N ARG A 268 9.34 6.59 -32.58
CA ARG A 268 10.63 6.73 -33.27
C ARG A 268 11.73 5.86 -32.66
N SER A 269 11.60 5.48 -31.39
CA SER A 269 12.53 4.60 -30.69
C SER A 269 11.89 3.98 -29.43
N ARG A 270 12.55 2.99 -28.83
CA ARG A 270 12.13 2.40 -27.55
C ARG A 270 12.12 3.43 -26.43
N GLU A 271 13.11 4.31 -26.39
CA GLU A 271 13.23 5.39 -25.41
C GLU A 271 12.07 6.39 -25.54
N ALA A 272 11.61 6.67 -26.76
CA ALA A 272 10.44 7.51 -26.99
C ALA A 272 9.14 6.86 -26.49
N ALA A 273 9.00 5.54 -26.65
CA ALA A 273 7.87 4.80 -26.08
C ALA A 273 7.91 4.78 -24.54
N VAL A 274 9.08 4.56 -23.93
CA VAL A 274 9.28 4.63 -22.48
C VAL A 274 8.98 6.03 -21.94
N ARG A 275 9.42 7.09 -22.64
CA ARG A 275 9.05 8.47 -22.29
C ARG A 275 7.54 8.66 -22.33
N GLY A 276 6.87 8.15 -23.37
CA GLY A 276 5.42 8.13 -23.48
C GLY A 276 4.74 7.51 -22.25
N VAL A 277 5.25 6.38 -21.76
CA VAL A 277 4.72 5.69 -20.57
C VAL A 277 4.68 6.61 -19.34
N HIS A 278 5.77 7.34 -19.08
CA HIS A 278 5.84 8.26 -17.94
C HIS A 278 4.98 9.51 -18.13
N LEU A 279 4.92 10.08 -19.34
CA LEU A 279 4.07 11.23 -19.63
C LEU A 279 2.58 10.88 -19.48
N LEU A 280 2.17 9.68 -19.87
CA LEU A 280 0.82 9.18 -19.61
C LEU A 280 0.53 9.06 -18.10
N GLN A 281 1.53 8.72 -17.28
CA GLN A 281 1.32 8.67 -15.84
C GLN A 281 1.17 10.05 -15.23
N PHE A 282 1.99 10.99 -15.68
CA PHE A 282 1.86 12.40 -15.29
C PHE A 282 0.48 12.96 -15.66
N LEU A 283 -0.08 12.56 -16.81
CA LEU A 283 -1.44 12.92 -17.20
C LEU A 283 -2.48 12.51 -16.13
N VAL A 284 -2.27 11.38 -15.45
CA VAL A 284 -3.18 10.82 -14.44
C VAL A 284 -3.00 11.45 -13.05
N ASN A 285 -1.76 11.68 -12.60
CA ASN A 285 -1.50 12.01 -11.19
C ASN A 285 -0.43 13.11 -10.94
N GLU A 286 0.05 13.79 -11.99
CA GLU A 286 1.09 14.84 -11.91
C GLU A 286 2.42 14.39 -11.31
N ARG A 287 2.68 13.07 -11.23
CA ARG A 287 3.95 12.55 -10.71
C ARG A 287 4.91 12.28 -11.86
N SER A 288 6.11 12.85 -11.78
CA SER A 288 7.24 12.61 -12.69
C SER A 288 7.93 11.26 -12.43
N ALA A 289 7.77 10.73 -11.21
CA ALA A 289 8.27 9.40 -10.82
C ALA A 289 7.11 8.53 -10.32
N SER A 290 6.96 7.35 -10.91
CA SER A 290 6.01 6.33 -10.47
C SER A 290 6.65 4.97 -10.59
N ALA A 291 6.36 4.09 -9.63
CA ALA A 291 6.86 2.73 -9.66
C ALA A 291 6.32 1.99 -10.89
N GLU A 292 7.19 1.21 -11.54
CA GLU A 292 6.90 0.51 -12.79
C GLU A 292 5.63 -0.36 -12.74
N TYR A 293 5.35 -1.02 -11.61
CA TYR A 293 4.17 -1.86 -11.45
C TYR A 293 2.84 -1.08 -11.53
N LEU A 294 2.87 0.25 -11.41
CA LEU A 294 1.70 1.12 -11.61
C LEU A 294 1.50 1.49 -13.08
N LEU A 295 2.47 1.18 -13.95
CA LEU A 295 2.55 1.66 -15.34
C LEU A 295 2.08 0.62 -16.35
N VAL A 296 1.45 -0.47 -15.92
CA VAL A 296 1.06 -1.59 -16.80
C VAL A 296 0.18 -1.11 -17.95
N LEU A 297 -0.89 -0.35 -17.67
CA LEU A 297 -1.77 0.17 -18.73
C LEU A 297 -1.01 1.13 -19.67
N ASN A 298 -0.11 1.94 -19.12
CA ASN A 298 0.70 2.88 -19.88
C ASN A 298 1.60 2.13 -20.87
N LYS A 299 2.28 1.06 -20.41
CA LYS A 299 3.11 0.19 -21.26
C LYS A 299 2.28 -0.38 -22.41
N LEU A 300 1.09 -0.90 -22.13
CA LEU A 300 0.19 -1.42 -23.16
C LEU A 300 -0.21 -0.35 -24.19
N LEU A 301 -0.58 0.85 -23.74
CA LEU A 301 -0.95 1.98 -24.62
C LEU A 301 0.24 2.49 -25.46
N CYS A 302 1.47 2.36 -24.95
CA CYS A 302 2.70 2.69 -25.65
C CYS A 302 3.28 1.53 -26.48
N GLY A 303 2.66 0.35 -26.45
CA GLY A 303 3.12 -0.84 -27.19
C GLY A 303 4.36 -1.52 -26.61
N ILE A 304 4.65 -1.29 -25.32
CA ILE A 304 5.72 -1.97 -24.58
C ILE A 304 5.14 -3.21 -23.88
N ASP A 305 5.89 -4.31 -23.90
CA ASP A 305 5.50 -5.53 -23.20
C ASP A 305 5.45 -5.27 -21.68
N ILE A 306 4.50 -5.90 -20.98
CA ILE A 306 4.37 -5.71 -19.54
C ILE A 306 5.59 -6.21 -18.77
N ASP A 307 6.30 -7.20 -19.30
CA ASP A 307 7.49 -7.83 -18.73
C ASP A 307 8.77 -7.05 -19.04
N ASP A 308 8.74 -6.10 -19.99
CA ASP A 308 9.89 -5.28 -20.33
C ASP A 308 10.19 -4.26 -19.22
N ALA A 309 11.36 -4.37 -18.61
CA ALA A 309 11.82 -3.42 -17.60
C ALA A 309 12.00 -2.01 -18.18
N ILE A 310 11.47 -1.01 -17.46
CA ILE A 310 11.62 0.42 -17.77
C ILE A 310 12.19 1.20 -16.59
N GLU A 311 12.88 2.29 -16.89
CA GLU A 311 13.52 3.15 -15.88
C GLU A 311 12.49 3.83 -14.96
N SER A 312 12.92 4.18 -13.75
CA SER A 312 12.04 4.80 -12.76
C SER A 312 12.02 6.32 -12.91
N GLY A 313 11.05 6.82 -13.69
CA GLY A 313 10.73 8.24 -13.76
C GLY A 313 11.38 8.97 -14.93
N VAL A 314 10.85 10.17 -15.21
CA VAL A 314 11.35 11.04 -16.28
C VAL A 314 11.27 12.49 -15.83
N GLU A 315 12.26 13.29 -16.23
CA GLU A 315 12.16 14.74 -16.13
C GLU A 315 11.16 15.24 -17.18
N ILE A 316 10.16 15.98 -16.71
CA ILE A 316 9.09 16.57 -17.52
C ILE A 316 9.32 18.06 -17.56
N ASP A 317 9.49 18.60 -18.77
CA ASP A 317 9.69 20.04 -18.93
C ASP A 317 8.36 20.82 -18.91
N ALA A 318 8.47 22.15 -18.80
CA ALA A 318 7.29 23.02 -18.71
C ALA A 318 6.42 22.98 -19.97
N ALA A 319 7.00 22.79 -21.15
CA ALA A 319 6.27 22.73 -22.41
C ALA A 319 5.49 21.42 -22.53
N GLU A 320 6.07 20.30 -22.10
CA GLU A 320 5.40 19.01 -21.98
C GLU A 320 4.25 19.08 -20.97
N GLN A 321 4.47 19.68 -19.81
CA GLN A 321 3.42 19.87 -18.80
C GLN A 321 2.25 20.72 -19.35
N GLU A 322 2.55 21.78 -20.11
CA GLU A 322 1.53 22.61 -20.77
C GLU A 322 0.73 21.80 -21.80
N LEU A 323 1.40 20.98 -22.62
CA LEU A 323 0.74 20.11 -23.61
C LEU A 323 -0.17 19.07 -22.94
N LEU A 324 0.28 18.43 -21.86
CA LEU A 324 -0.49 17.44 -21.11
C LEU A 324 -1.72 18.07 -20.44
N ASN A 325 -1.55 19.23 -19.80
CA ASN A 325 -2.67 19.95 -19.20
C ASN A 325 -3.64 20.48 -20.27
N GLY A 326 -3.14 20.94 -21.42
CA GLY A 326 -3.95 21.34 -22.56
C GLY A 326 -4.82 20.21 -23.12
N LEU A 327 -4.30 18.98 -23.14
CA LEU A 327 -5.07 17.79 -23.52
C LEU A 327 -6.22 17.54 -22.54
N LEU A 328 -5.97 17.60 -21.23
CA LEU A 328 -7.00 17.41 -20.21
C LEU A 328 -8.09 18.48 -20.28
N GLN A 329 -7.71 19.74 -20.52
CA GLN A 329 -8.66 20.82 -20.76
C GLN A 329 -9.49 20.57 -22.03
N GLY A 330 -8.87 20.09 -23.11
CA GLY A 330 -9.57 19.69 -24.32
C GLY A 330 -10.56 18.55 -24.10
N MET A 331 -10.21 17.56 -23.27
CA MET A 331 -11.13 16.49 -22.86
C MET A 331 -12.34 17.04 -22.10
N ILE A 332 -12.12 17.92 -21.11
CA ILE A 332 -13.19 18.56 -20.34
C ILE A 332 -14.10 19.37 -21.26
N HIS A 333 -13.53 20.16 -22.16
CA HIS A 333 -14.29 20.98 -23.09
C HIS A 333 -15.15 20.14 -24.05
N ASN A 334 -14.61 19.03 -24.55
CA ASN A 334 -15.32 18.15 -25.47
C ASN A 334 -16.41 17.34 -24.75
N TRP A 335 -16.20 16.96 -23.48
CA TRP A 335 -17.18 16.23 -22.68
C TRP A 335 -18.09 17.19 -21.89
N LYS A 336 -19.03 17.81 -22.62
CA LYS A 336 -19.93 18.85 -22.10
C LYS A 336 -20.67 18.50 -20.80
N ALA A 337 -20.94 17.21 -20.57
CA ALA A 337 -21.61 16.72 -19.36
C ALA A 337 -20.80 16.96 -18.07
N LEU A 338 -19.47 17.16 -18.17
CA LEU A 338 -18.62 17.50 -17.04
C LEU A 338 -18.82 18.95 -16.54
N GLY A 339 -19.44 19.82 -17.33
CA GLY A 339 -19.67 21.22 -16.95
C GLY A 339 -18.37 21.95 -16.58
N ASN A 340 -18.33 22.51 -15.37
CA ASN A 340 -17.18 23.28 -14.85
C ASN A 340 -16.17 22.42 -14.07
N THR A 341 -16.04 21.13 -14.42
CA THR A 341 -15.07 20.24 -13.77
C THR A 341 -13.64 20.74 -14.02
N SER A 342 -12.83 20.80 -12.96
CA SER A 342 -11.41 21.15 -13.06
C SER A 342 -10.58 19.97 -13.58
N VAL A 343 -9.35 20.23 -14.04
CA VAL A 343 -8.40 19.18 -14.43
C VAL A 343 -8.12 18.20 -13.27
N ALA A 344 -7.98 18.71 -12.04
CA ALA A 344 -7.86 17.87 -10.85
C ALA A 344 -9.10 16.99 -10.64
N GLY A 345 -10.30 17.56 -10.79
CA GLY A 345 -11.55 16.81 -10.70
C GLY A 345 -11.67 15.72 -11.76
N LEU A 346 -11.25 15.99 -13.00
CA LEU A 346 -11.19 14.97 -14.07
C LEU A 346 -10.24 13.83 -13.69
N ARG A 347 -9.05 14.16 -13.17
CA ARG A 347 -8.06 13.15 -12.75
C ARG A 347 -8.61 12.25 -11.64
N GLU A 348 -9.09 12.84 -10.56
CA GLU A 348 -9.59 12.12 -9.39
C GLU A 348 -10.85 11.29 -9.69
N SER A 349 -11.77 11.87 -10.47
CA SER A 349 -13.06 11.24 -10.75
C SER A 349 -12.94 10.20 -11.85
N PHE A 350 -12.21 10.48 -12.94
CA PHE A 350 -12.28 9.67 -14.15
C PHE A 350 -10.98 9.03 -14.59
N LEU A 351 -9.80 9.55 -14.24
CA LEU A 351 -8.52 8.93 -14.66
C LEU A 351 -7.97 7.96 -13.60
N GLN A 352 -8.09 8.31 -12.31
CA GLN A 352 -7.65 7.51 -11.17
C GLN A 352 -8.71 6.48 -10.77
N ARG A 353 -8.98 5.55 -11.70
CA ARG A 353 -9.94 4.45 -11.51
C ARG A 353 -9.21 3.15 -11.30
N ALA A 354 -9.66 2.38 -10.30
CA ALA A 354 -9.26 1.00 -10.17
C ALA A 354 -9.85 0.18 -11.32
N GLY A 355 -9.08 -0.78 -11.81
CA GLY A 355 -9.52 -1.71 -12.85
C GLY A 355 -8.69 -2.97 -12.86
N ARG A 356 -9.14 -3.96 -13.63
CA ARG A 356 -8.51 -5.27 -13.76
C ARG A 356 -8.24 -5.58 -15.22
N LEU A 357 -6.97 -5.74 -15.57
CA LEU A 357 -6.49 -6.18 -16.87
C LEU A 357 -6.33 -7.70 -16.92
N GLN A 358 -6.80 -8.29 -18.01
CA GLN A 358 -6.72 -9.73 -18.26
C GLN A 358 -6.34 -9.98 -19.70
N LEU A 359 -5.35 -10.84 -19.92
CA LEU A 359 -5.05 -11.32 -21.26
C LEU A 359 -5.92 -12.55 -21.54
N ARG A 360 -6.83 -12.45 -22.52
CA ARG A 360 -7.69 -13.54 -22.98
C ARG A 360 -7.74 -13.51 -24.50
N ASP A 361 -7.70 -14.66 -25.15
CA ASP A 361 -7.87 -14.75 -26.62
C ASP A 361 -6.97 -13.80 -27.42
N ASN A 362 -5.74 -13.59 -26.95
CA ASN A 362 -4.75 -12.66 -27.54
C ASN A 362 -5.19 -11.18 -27.54
N ALA A 363 -6.10 -10.80 -26.66
CA ALA A 363 -6.55 -9.44 -26.41
C ALA A 363 -6.51 -9.11 -24.90
N TRP A 364 -6.28 -7.84 -24.59
CA TRP A 364 -6.38 -7.34 -23.23
C TRP A 364 -7.83 -6.95 -22.94
N HIS A 365 -8.36 -7.41 -21.81
CA HIS A 365 -9.67 -7.03 -21.31
C HIS A 365 -9.48 -6.23 -20.03
N LEU A 366 -9.84 -4.94 -20.07
CA LEU A 366 -9.84 -4.03 -18.94
C LEU A 366 -11.26 -3.91 -18.40
N VAL A 367 -11.48 -4.36 -17.17
CA VAL A 367 -12.73 -4.11 -16.44
C VAL A 367 -12.49 -2.97 -15.45
N VAL A 368 -13.24 -1.88 -15.57
CA VAL A 368 -13.11 -0.72 -14.67
C VAL A 368 -14.12 -0.85 -13.52
N GLU A 369 -13.69 -0.57 -12.30
CA GLU A 369 -14.58 -0.60 -11.13
C GLU A 369 -15.65 0.49 -11.28
N PRO A 370 -16.96 0.18 -11.13
CA PRO A 370 -18.02 1.18 -11.31
C PRO A 370 -18.09 2.16 -10.12
N LYS A 371 -18.41 3.42 -10.37
CA LYS A 371 -18.76 4.44 -9.37
C LYS A 371 -19.98 5.28 -9.78
N PRO A 372 -20.62 6.00 -8.82
CA PRO A 372 -21.85 6.74 -9.09
C PRO A 372 -21.77 7.78 -10.22
N PHE A 373 -20.62 8.44 -10.37
CA PHE A 373 -20.39 9.44 -11.43
C PHE A 373 -20.20 8.84 -12.83
N ASP A 374 -20.07 7.52 -12.97
CA ASP A 374 -19.90 6.83 -14.25
C ASP A 374 -21.13 6.97 -15.15
N MET A 375 -22.28 7.42 -14.61
CA MET A 375 -23.44 7.83 -15.42
C MET A 375 -23.12 8.94 -16.43
N LEU A 376 -22.06 9.73 -16.21
CA LEU A 376 -21.64 10.77 -17.14
C LEU A 376 -20.95 10.19 -18.38
N LEU A 377 -20.45 8.94 -18.32
CA LEU A 377 -19.79 8.27 -19.45
C LEU A 377 -20.75 8.02 -20.60
N ASP A 378 -22.05 7.90 -20.32
CA ASP A 378 -23.10 7.75 -21.35
C ASP A 378 -23.17 8.97 -22.29
N GLN A 379 -22.58 10.10 -21.89
CA GLN A 379 -22.58 11.36 -22.63
C GLN A 379 -21.21 11.71 -23.24
N ILE A 380 -20.25 10.78 -23.23
CA ILE A 380 -18.95 11.02 -23.84
C ILE A 380 -19.06 10.95 -25.38
N PRO A 381 -18.59 11.95 -26.14
CA PRO A 381 -18.81 12.00 -27.58
C PRO A 381 -17.81 11.17 -28.41
N TRP A 382 -16.96 10.36 -27.79
CA TRP A 382 -15.96 9.54 -28.48
C TRP A 382 -15.91 8.10 -27.94
N GLY A 383 -15.39 7.19 -28.76
CA GLY A 383 -15.21 5.79 -28.38
C GLY A 383 -13.98 5.59 -27.49
N TYR A 384 -14.13 4.77 -26.44
CA TYR A 384 -13.05 4.32 -25.55
C TYR A 384 -13.09 2.80 -25.26
N ALA A 385 -14.13 2.10 -25.73
CA ALA A 385 -14.37 0.68 -25.46
C ALA A 385 -13.42 -0.28 -26.18
N THR A 386 -12.77 0.16 -27.27
CA THR A 386 -11.84 -0.66 -28.03
C THR A 386 -10.66 0.19 -28.45
N ILE A 387 -9.47 -0.15 -27.96
CA ILE A 387 -8.25 0.63 -28.16
C ILE A 387 -7.22 -0.23 -28.87
N LYS A 388 -6.83 0.22 -30.06
CA LYS A 388 -5.77 -0.38 -30.86
C LYS A 388 -5.05 0.70 -31.65
N PHE A 389 -3.81 0.99 -31.29
CA PHE A 389 -2.93 1.85 -32.08
C PHE A 389 -2.04 1.03 -33.02
N PRO A 390 -1.48 1.65 -34.08
CA PRO A 390 -0.59 0.97 -35.03
C PRO A 390 0.66 0.34 -34.39
N TRP A 391 1.15 0.88 -33.28
CA TRP A 391 2.34 0.39 -32.57
C TRP A 391 2.04 -0.64 -31.47
N MET A 392 0.77 -0.94 -31.19
CA MET A 392 0.41 -1.93 -30.17
C MET A 392 0.48 -3.34 -30.77
N GLU A 393 0.88 -4.33 -29.97
CA GLU A 393 0.82 -5.74 -30.37
C GLU A 393 -0.62 -6.28 -30.31
N ARG A 394 -1.35 -5.99 -29.22
CA ARG A 394 -2.69 -6.51 -28.94
C ARG A 394 -3.72 -5.38 -28.84
N VAL A 395 -5.01 -5.71 -28.97
CA VAL A 395 -6.12 -4.77 -28.72
C VAL A 395 -6.45 -4.75 -27.22
N ILE A 396 -6.95 -3.63 -26.72
CA ILE A 396 -7.54 -3.53 -25.38
C ILE A 396 -9.05 -3.32 -25.55
N TYR A 397 -9.83 -4.26 -25.04
CA TYR A 397 -11.27 -4.12 -24.83
C TYR A 397 -11.52 -3.56 -23.44
N VAL A 398 -12.32 -2.50 -23.35
CA VAL A 398 -12.65 -1.83 -22.09
C VAL A 398 -14.11 -2.09 -21.77
N GLU A 399 -14.32 -2.75 -20.64
CA GLU A 399 -15.61 -2.93 -19.98
C GLU A 399 -15.72 -1.88 -18.88
N TRP A 400 -16.45 -0.81 -19.17
CA TRP A 400 -16.78 0.23 -18.21
C TRP A 400 -18.30 0.35 -18.18
N ARG A 401 -18.88 -0.28 -17.15
CA ARG A 401 -20.30 -0.62 -16.98
C ARG A 401 -20.74 -1.92 -17.64
#